data_AF-A0AAV0LWY6-F1
#
_entry.id   AF-A0AAV0LWY6-F1
#
_cell.length_a   1.000
_cell.length_b   1.000
_cell.length_c   1.000
_cell.angle_alpha   90.00
_cell.angle_beta   90.00
_cell.angle_gamma   90.00
#
_symmetry.space_group_name_H-M   'P 1'
#
loop_
_entity.id
_entity.type
_entity.pdbx_description
1 polymer ?
#
loop_
_entity_poly.entity_id
_entity_poly.type
_entity_poly.pdbx_seq_one_letter_code
_entity_poly.pdbx_strand_id
1 'polypeptide(L)'
;MSGVWMFKSNGVIRLVENPNSDMMESGGGGRRTKVLVHLPSGQAVTSYAALERILFGLGWERYYGGGGGGGGEPELLQFHKRSSIDLISLPLDFQRFSSVYMYDIVVKNPNLFHVRDEYIH
;
A
#
# COMPACT_ATOMS: atom_id res chain seq x y z
N MET A 1 -9.55 6.96 -0.31
CA MET A 1 -11.03 7.03 -0.39
C MET A 1 -11.61 6.77 0.99
N SER A 2 -11.68 7.80 1.81
CA SER A 2 -12.13 7.71 3.21
C SER A 2 -13.17 8.79 3.47
N GLY A 3 -14.39 8.34 3.79
CA GLY A 3 -15.50 9.21 4.16
C GLY A 3 -16.73 8.37 4.41
N VAL A 4 -17.56 8.79 5.36
CA VAL A 4 -18.85 8.15 5.63
C VAL A 4 -19.93 8.99 4.95
N TRP A 5 -20.76 8.34 4.16
CA TRP A 5 -21.95 8.98 3.61
C TRP A 5 -22.92 9.27 4.74
N MET A 6 -23.21 10.55 4.98
CA MET A 6 -24.28 10.94 5.91
C MET A 6 -25.50 11.41 5.14
N PHE A 7 -26.63 10.81 5.48
CA PHE A 7 -27.95 11.23 5.02
C PHE A 7 -28.50 12.27 6.00
N LYS A 8 -28.71 13.49 5.51
CA LYS A 8 -29.42 14.52 6.31
C LYS A 8 -30.92 14.33 6.15
N SER A 9 -31.67 14.69 7.19
CA SER A 9 -33.14 14.56 7.25
C SER A 9 -33.89 15.36 6.17
N ASN A 10 -33.21 16.27 5.46
CA ASN A 10 -33.74 17.01 4.32
C ASN A 10 -33.46 16.35 2.96
N GLY A 11 -33.02 15.09 2.93
CA GLY A 11 -32.80 14.32 1.70
C GLY A 11 -31.46 14.57 1.01
N VAL A 12 -30.61 15.44 1.56
CA VAL A 12 -29.28 15.73 0.98
C VAL A 12 -28.27 14.69 1.47
N ILE A 13 -27.64 14.03 0.50
CA ILE A 13 -26.49 13.14 0.72
C ILE A 13 -25.23 14.01 0.69
N ARG A 14 -24.41 13.93 1.75
CA ARG A 14 -23.06 14.52 1.74
C ARG A 14 -22.01 13.47 2.10
N LEU A 15 -20.90 13.49 1.36
CA LEU A 15 -19.68 12.82 1.80
C LEU A 15 -19.10 13.62 2.97
N VAL A 16 -18.94 12.99 4.13
CA VAL A 16 -18.19 13.58 5.23
C VAL A 16 -16.80 12.99 5.22
N GLU A 17 -15.83 13.83 4.89
CA GLU A 17 -14.41 13.51 5.05
C GLU A 17 -14.15 13.23 6.52
N ASN A 18 -13.53 12.09 6.80
CA ASN A 18 -13.20 11.72 8.16
C ASN A 18 -12.00 12.59 8.59
N PRO A 19 -12.11 13.43 9.64
CA PRO A 19 -10.97 14.23 10.11
C PRO A 19 -9.78 13.35 10.53
N ASN A 20 -9.99 12.05 10.77
CA ASN A 20 -8.93 11.09 11.07
C ASN A 20 -8.27 10.43 9.86
N SER A 21 -8.76 10.60 8.63
CA SER A 21 -8.23 9.84 7.50
C SER A 21 -7.06 10.48 6.79
N ASP A 22 -6.96 11.81 6.81
CA ASP A 22 -5.94 12.54 6.05
C ASP A 22 -5.24 13.66 6.88
N MET A 23 -5.63 13.88 8.15
CA MET A 23 -5.00 14.89 9.01
C MET A 23 -3.95 14.36 9.99
N MET A 24 -3.61 13.07 9.98
CA MET A 24 -2.45 12.54 10.73
C MET A 24 -1.13 12.62 9.95
N GLU A 25 -1.08 13.26 8.77
CA GLU A 25 0.18 13.59 8.10
C GLU A 25 0.67 15.02 8.36
N SER A 26 -0.16 15.93 8.89
CA SER A 26 0.28 17.31 9.11
C SER A 26 -0.49 17.97 10.27
N GLY A 27 -0.04 17.74 11.50
CA GLY A 27 -0.64 18.39 12.67
C GLY A 27 -0.07 17.92 14.01
N GLY A 28 1.01 18.56 14.46
CA GLY A 28 1.38 18.69 15.87
C GLY A 28 1.65 17.40 16.66
N GLY A 29 2.88 16.89 16.60
CA GLY A 29 3.41 15.88 17.52
C GLY A 29 3.93 14.61 16.84
N GLY A 30 5.07 14.71 16.15
CA GLY A 30 5.79 13.60 15.52
C GLY A 30 5.02 12.91 14.37
N ARG A 31 5.55 12.98 13.14
CA ARG A 31 4.95 12.29 12.00
C ARG A 31 5.06 10.78 12.21
N ARG A 32 3.99 10.13 12.66
CA ARG A 32 3.91 8.66 12.75
C ARG A 32 3.80 8.10 11.34
N THR A 33 4.92 7.68 10.76
CA THR A 33 4.92 7.04 9.44
C THR A 33 4.64 5.56 9.61
N LYS A 34 3.68 5.03 8.84
CA LYS A 34 3.49 3.59 8.78
C LYS A 34 4.64 2.97 7.98
N VAL A 35 5.19 1.87 8.47
CA VAL A 35 6.25 1.10 7.79
C VAL A 35 5.85 -0.35 7.62
N LEU A 36 6.19 -0.92 6.46
CA LEU A 36 6.08 -2.35 6.22
C LEU A 36 7.30 -3.07 6.79
N VAL A 37 7.12 -4.04 7.66
CA VAL A 37 8.19 -4.80 8.32
C VAL A 37 8.15 -6.24 7.85
N HIS A 38 9.28 -6.75 7.38
CA HIS A 38 9.46 -8.16 7.03
C HIS A 38 9.82 -8.97 8.27
N LEU A 39 8.88 -9.80 8.72
CA LEU A 39 8.94 -10.47 10.03
C LEU A 39 10.14 -11.39 10.21
N PRO A 40 10.52 -12.27 9.26
CA PRO A 40 11.71 -13.11 9.40
C PRO A 40 13.01 -12.34 9.65
N SER A 41 13.15 -11.13 9.08
CA SER A 41 14.33 -10.29 9.27
C SER A 41 14.20 -9.26 10.40
N GLY A 42 12.98 -8.96 10.84
CA GLY A 42 12.67 -7.87 11.75
C GLY A 42 12.90 -6.45 11.17
N GLN A 43 13.29 -6.32 9.91
CA GLN A 43 13.65 -5.03 9.29
C GLN A 43 12.49 -4.39 8.55
N ALA A 44 12.48 -3.06 8.54
CA ALA A 44 11.58 -2.27 7.69
C ALA A 44 11.98 -2.40 6.20
N VAL A 45 10.98 -2.43 5.34
CA VAL A 45 11.15 -2.41 3.89
C VAL A 45 11.28 -0.94 3.46
N THR A 46 12.47 -0.56 2.98
CA THR A 46 12.81 0.84 2.68
C THR A 46 12.93 1.14 1.18
N SER A 47 12.73 0.16 0.31
CA SER A 47 12.76 0.34 -1.14
C SER A 47 12.04 -0.79 -1.89
N TYR A 48 11.63 -0.55 -3.14
CA TYR A 48 11.08 -1.60 -3.99
C TYR A 48 12.08 -2.69 -4.33
N ALA A 49 13.38 -2.39 -4.45
CA ALA A 49 14.40 -3.42 -4.65
C ALA A 49 14.52 -4.38 -3.45
N ALA A 50 14.32 -3.88 -2.22
CA ALA A 50 14.26 -4.75 -1.04
C ALA A 50 12.97 -5.59 -1.04
N LEU A 51 11.82 -4.96 -1.30
CA LEU A 51 10.53 -5.65 -1.35
C LEU A 51 10.52 -6.75 -2.43
N GLU A 52 11.00 -6.44 -3.63
CA GLU A 52 11.04 -7.33 -4.78
C GLU A 52 11.87 -8.58 -4.50
N ARG A 53 13.06 -8.44 -3.90
CA ARG A 53 13.88 -9.59 -3.50
C ARG A 53 13.14 -10.53 -2.55
N ILE A 54 12.41 -9.98 -1.57
CA ILE A 54 11.62 -10.77 -0.64
C ILE A 54 10.47 -11.46 -1.38
N LEU A 55 9.69 -10.71 -2.15
CA LEU A 55 8.55 -11.23 -2.91
C LEU A 55 8.98 -12.33 -3.90
N PHE A 56 10.11 -12.17 -4.59
CA PHE A 56 10.70 -13.19 -5.45
C PHE A 56 11.07 -14.46 -4.68
N GLY A 57 11.70 -14.32 -3.52
CA GLY A 57 12.01 -15.46 -2.64
C GLY A 57 10.75 -16.20 -2.17
N LEU A 58 9.62 -15.51 -2.09
CA LEU A 58 8.33 -16.12 -1.79
C LEU A 58 7.68 -16.76 -3.02
N GLY A 59 8.12 -16.45 -4.24
CA GLY A 59 7.58 -16.95 -5.51
C GLY A 59 6.58 -16.01 -6.21
N TRP A 60 6.63 -14.71 -5.92
CA TRP A 60 5.97 -13.68 -6.73
C TRP A 60 6.84 -13.33 -7.93
N GLU A 61 6.21 -12.87 -9.01
CA GLU A 61 6.90 -12.52 -10.25
C GLU A 61 6.40 -11.19 -10.80
N ARG A 62 7.27 -10.47 -11.51
CA ARG A 62 6.89 -9.23 -12.19
C ARG A 62 5.75 -9.48 -13.16
N TYR A 63 4.71 -8.65 -13.06
CA TYR A 63 3.57 -8.69 -13.97
C TYR A 63 3.61 -7.47 -14.89
N TYR A 64 3.58 -7.72 -16.20
CA TYR A 64 3.65 -6.69 -17.24
C TYR A 64 2.34 -6.54 -18.03
N GLY A 65 1.28 -7.29 -17.67
CA GLY A 65 0.08 -7.46 -18.50
C GLY A 65 -0.97 -6.35 -18.41
N GLY A 66 -0.54 -5.08 -18.30
CA GLY A 66 -1.43 -3.91 -18.23
C GLY A 66 -1.31 -2.92 -19.40
N GLY A 67 -0.38 -3.14 -20.34
CA GLY A 67 -0.23 -2.30 -21.53
C GLY A 67 -1.23 -2.69 -22.61
N GLY A 68 -2.45 -2.17 -22.55
CA GLY A 68 -3.40 -2.28 -23.66
C GLY A 68 -2.86 -1.57 -24.90
N GLY A 69 -2.32 -2.33 -25.86
CA GLY A 69 -2.23 -1.95 -27.29
C GLY A 69 -1.35 -0.77 -27.70
N GLY A 70 -0.66 -0.09 -26.79
CA GLY A 70 0.29 0.98 -27.12
C GLY A 70 1.47 0.92 -26.17
N GLY A 71 2.69 0.85 -26.71
CA GLY A 71 3.94 0.66 -25.96
C GLY A 71 4.35 1.84 -25.06
N GLY A 72 3.47 2.26 -24.16
CA GLY A 72 3.77 3.20 -23.09
C GLY A 72 4.35 2.49 -21.86
N GLU A 73 5.12 3.23 -21.06
CA GLU A 73 5.65 2.71 -19.80
C GLU A 73 4.52 2.30 -18.84
N PRO A 74 4.66 1.19 -18.11
CA PRO A 74 3.65 0.76 -17.15
C PRO A 74 3.54 1.79 -16.03
N GLU A 75 2.35 2.34 -15.82
CA GLU A 75 2.07 3.34 -14.77
C GLU A 75 2.21 2.77 -13.34
N LEU A 76 2.22 1.44 -13.21
CA LEU A 76 2.24 0.72 -11.95
C LEU A 76 3.31 -0.35 -11.92
N LEU A 77 3.79 -0.60 -10.70
CA LEU A 77 4.72 -1.63 -10.36
C LEU A 77 3.96 -2.86 -9.87
N GLN A 78 3.79 -3.87 -10.72
CA GLN A 78 2.91 -5.02 -10.41
C GLN A 78 3.66 -6.34 -10.23
N PHE A 79 3.10 -7.19 -9.36
CA PHE A 79 3.56 -8.55 -9.11
C PHE A 79 2.38 -9.51 -9.11
N HIS A 80 2.52 -10.64 -9.80
CA HIS A 80 1.55 -11.72 -9.76
C HIS A 80 2.13 -12.93 -9.04
N LYS A 81 1.24 -13.74 -8.46
CA LYS A 81 1.61 -14.99 -7.81
C LYS A 81 1.21 -16.16 -8.69
N ARG A 82 2.15 -16.89 -9.30
CA ARG A 82 1.81 -17.98 -10.24
C ARG A 82 0.90 -19.06 -9.64
N SER A 83 1.00 -19.29 -8.33
CA SER A 83 0.21 -20.29 -7.61
C SER A 83 -1.18 -19.81 -7.17
N SER A 84 -1.56 -18.55 -7.42
CA SER A 84 -2.87 -18.00 -7.07
C SER A 84 -3.34 -16.96 -8.09
N ILE A 85 -4.51 -16.36 -7.85
CA ILE A 85 -5.03 -15.26 -8.67
C ILE A 85 -4.57 -13.89 -8.15
N ASP A 86 -3.66 -13.86 -7.17
CA ASP A 86 -3.32 -12.63 -6.49
C ASP A 86 -2.42 -11.73 -7.32
N LEU A 87 -2.70 -10.42 -7.23
CA LEU A 87 -1.95 -9.35 -7.85
C LEU A 87 -1.64 -8.26 -6.81
N ILE A 88 -0.38 -7.90 -6.66
CA ILE A 88 0.05 -6.72 -5.90
C ILE A 88 0.31 -5.60 -6.91
N SER A 89 -0.31 -4.44 -6.70
CA SER A 89 -0.12 -3.25 -7.54
C SER A 89 0.41 -2.10 -6.69
N LEU A 90 1.59 -1.58 -7.03
CA LEU A 90 2.28 -0.52 -6.28
C LEU A 90 2.50 0.69 -7.20
N PRO A 91 2.65 1.90 -6.64
CA PRO A 91 3.13 3.03 -7.43
C PRO A 91 4.58 2.77 -7.88
N LEU A 92 5.02 3.43 -8.95
CA LEU A 92 6.41 3.35 -9.39
C LEU A 92 7.38 4.04 -8.41
N ASP A 93 6.92 5.15 -7.83
CA ASP A 93 7.67 5.93 -6.86
C ASP A 93 7.42 5.43 -5.44
N PHE A 94 8.48 5.00 -4.76
CA PHE A 94 8.41 4.50 -3.40
C PHE A 94 7.96 5.56 -2.39
N GLN A 95 8.14 6.86 -2.68
CA GLN A 95 7.61 7.94 -1.83
C GLN A 95 6.08 7.94 -1.78
N ARG A 96 5.41 7.32 -2.76
CA ARG A 96 3.94 7.17 -2.79
C ARG A 96 3.47 5.85 -2.17
N PHE A 97 4.38 5.04 -1.62
CA PHE A 97 4.07 3.77 -0.98
C PHE A 97 3.40 3.99 0.38
N SER A 98 2.08 4.20 0.36
CA SER A 98 1.25 4.40 1.55
C SER A 98 0.80 3.09 2.21
N SER A 99 0.18 3.21 3.39
CA SER A 99 -0.33 2.07 4.16
C SER A 99 -1.35 1.20 3.42
N VAL A 100 -2.09 1.76 2.45
CA VAL A 100 -3.04 1.01 1.61
C VAL A 100 -2.32 -0.11 0.87
N TYR A 101 -1.19 0.21 0.24
CA TYR A 101 -0.37 -0.78 -0.47
C TYR A 101 0.34 -1.75 0.50
N MET A 102 0.73 -1.27 1.68
CA MET A 102 1.35 -2.12 2.70
C MET A 102 0.39 -3.19 3.20
N TYR A 103 -0.86 -2.83 3.52
CA TYR A 103 -1.85 -3.78 3.99
C TYR A 103 -2.26 -4.78 2.90
N ASP A 104 -2.28 -4.37 1.64
CA ASP A 104 -2.49 -5.29 0.52
C ASP A 104 -1.43 -6.42 0.49
N ILE A 105 -0.16 -6.06 0.69
CA ILE A 105 0.95 -7.03 0.78
C ILE A 105 0.77 -7.95 1.99
N VAL A 106 0.38 -7.41 3.15
CA VAL A 106 0.16 -8.19 4.38
C VAL A 106 -0.95 -9.22 4.19
N VAL A 107 -2.08 -8.83 3.60
CA VAL A 107 -3.21 -9.74 3.35
C VAL A 107 -2.81 -10.88 2.41
N LYS A 108 -2.01 -10.58 1.37
CA LYS A 108 -1.55 -11.57 0.39
C LYS A 108 -0.36 -12.41 0.84
N ASN A 109 0.33 -12.02 1.91
CA ASN A 109 1.49 -12.71 2.47
C ASN A 109 1.35 -12.78 4.00
N PRO A 110 0.31 -13.48 4.51
CA PRO A 110 0.03 -13.50 5.94
C PRO A 110 1.20 -14.08 6.73
N ASN A 111 1.43 -13.56 7.94
CA ASN A 111 2.52 -13.95 8.85
C ASN A 111 3.95 -13.68 8.35
N LEU A 112 4.13 -13.03 7.19
CA LEU A 112 5.44 -12.66 6.65
C LEU A 112 5.73 -11.16 6.77
N PHE A 113 4.69 -10.34 6.80
CA PHE A 113 4.80 -8.89 6.94
C PHE A 113 3.83 -8.35 7.98
N HIS A 114 4.21 -7.23 8.61
CA HIS A 114 3.31 -6.40 9.42
C HIS A 114 3.47 -4.92 9.05
N VAL A 115 2.42 -4.13 9.27
CA VAL A 115 2.51 -2.66 9.25
C VAL A 115 2.69 -2.16 10.69
N ARG A 116 3.70 -1.32 10.92
CA ARG A 116 3.98 -0.71 12.24
C ARG A 116 3.99 0.80 12.16
N ASP A 117 3.76 1.46 13.29
CA ASP A 117 4.05 2.88 13.45
C ASP A 117 5.55 3.07 13.69
N GLU A 118 6.17 3.93 12.91
CA GLU A 118 7.52 4.44 13.14
C GLU A 118 7.41 5.87 13.68
N TYR A 119 8.15 6.14 14.74
CA TYR A 119 8.25 7.48 15.33
C TYR A 119 9.50 8.14 14.79
N ILE A 120 9.32 9.15 13.94
CA ILE A 120 10.41 10.05 13.56
C ILE A 120 10.59 11.04 14.71
N HIS A 121 11.75 10.99 15.38
CA HIS A 121 12.15 11.92 16.42
C HIS A 121 12.66 13.24 15.84
#